data_AF-A0A6A5U2X7-F1
#
_entry.id   AF-A0A6A5U2X7-F1
#
_cell.length_a   1.000
_cell.length_b   1.000
_cell.length_c   1.000
_cell.angle_alpha   90.00
_cell.angle_beta   90.00
_cell.angle_gamma   90.00
#
_symmetry.space_group_name_H-M   'P 1'
#
loop_
_entity.id
_entity.type
_entity.pdbx_description
1 polymer ?
#
loop_
_entity_poly.entity_id
_entity_poly.type
_entity_poly.pdbx_seq_one_letter_code
_entity_poly.pdbx_strand_id
1 'polypeptide(L)' 'RRKLTPQQELELVSYIEKLTAHHLPPTREMLQNFTLSITQTNGEQLVGKSWVTQFINHYNVEITPH' A
#
# COMPACT_ATOMS: atom_id res chain seq x y z
N ARG A 1 10.04 -6.22 -12.60
CA ARG A 1 8.99 -5.81 -11.63
C ARG A 1 9.50 -6.16 -10.25
N ARG A 2 10.03 -5.19 -9.48
CA ARG A 2 10.43 -5.42 -8.09
C ARG A 2 9.16 -5.46 -7.23
N LYS A 3 9.04 -6.49 -6.39
CA LYS A 3 8.05 -6.54 -5.32
C LYS A 3 8.57 -5.67 -4.17
N LEU A 4 7.66 -5.14 -3.35
CA LEU A 4 8.07 -4.59 -2.06
C LEU A 4 8.92 -5.61 -1.31
N THR A 5 9.88 -5.13 -0.52
CA THR A 5 10.53 -6.02 0.44
C THR A 5 9.49 -6.48 1.47
N PRO A 6 9.67 -7.64 2.11
CA PRO A 6 8.77 -8.09 3.17
C PRO A 6 8.56 -7.04 4.27
N GLN A 7 9.58 -6.22 4.55
CA GLN A 7 9.49 -5.12 5.51
C GLN A 7 8.55 -4.01 5.03
N GLN A 8 8.63 -3.60 3.77
CA GLN A 8 7.72 -2.60 3.20
C GLN A 8 6.28 -3.10 3.14
N GLU A 9 6.08 -4.39 2.85
CA GLU A 9 4.73 -4.99 2.92
C GLU A 9 4.18 -4.95 4.35
N LEU A 10 5.00 -5.27 5.36
CA LEU A 10 4.61 -5.20 6.77
C LEU A 10 4.24 -3.76 7.19
N GLU A 11 5.00 -2.76 6.73
CA GLU A 11 4.69 -1.35 7.00
C GLU A 11 3.34 -0.94 6.40
N LEU A 12 3.03 -1.38 5.18
CA LEU A 12 1.75 -1.11 4.54
C LEU A 12 0.59 -1.81 5.27
N VAL A 13 0.77 -3.05 5.72
CA VAL A 13 -0.22 -3.78 6.53
C VAL A 13 -0.47 -3.04 7.85
N SER A 14 0.59 -2.65 8.56
CA SER A 14 0.46 -1.89 9.81
C SER A 14 -0.22 -0.54 9.60
N TYR A 15 0.00 0.11 8.45
CA TYR A 15 -0.70 1.34 8.09
C TYR A 15 -2.21 1.10 7.92
N ILE A 16 -2.60 0.03 7.22
CA ILE A 16 -4.01 -0.35 7.03
C ILE A 16 -4.67 -0.65 8.38
N GLU A 17 -4.03 -1.44 9.23
CA GLU A 17 -4.54 -1.77 10.56
C GLU A 17 -4.80 -0.52 11.40
N LYS A 18 -3.90 0.47 11.34
CA LYS A 18 -4.08 1.77 12.01
C LYS A 18 -5.29 2.53 11.45
N LEU A 19 -5.43 2.60 10.12
CA LEU A 19 -6.60 3.24 9.50
C LEU A 19 -7.90 2.60 9.98
N THR A 20 -7.98 1.26 9.92
CA THR A 20 -9.15 0.51 10.37
C THR A 20 -9.42 0.70 11.87
N ALA A 21 -8.37 0.73 12.72
CA ALA A 21 -8.49 1.01 14.15
C ALA A 21 -9.04 2.42 14.43
N HIS A 22 -8.79 3.38 13.53
CA HIS A 22 -9.34 4.73 13.57
C HIS A 22 -10.69 4.87 12.86
N HIS A 23 -11.35 3.75 12.50
CA HIS A 23 -12.59 3.73 11.72
C HIS A 23 -12.50 4.44 10.36
N LEU A 24 -11.29 4.56 9.81
CA LEU A 24 -11.05 5.09 8.47
C LEU A 24 -10.90 3.91 7.50
N PRO A 25 -11.83 3.70 6.58
CA PRO A 25 -11.68 2.67 5.58
C PRO A 25 -10.51 3.03 4.64
N PRO A 26 -9.62 2.06 4.33
CA PRO A 26 -8.51 2.32 3.43
C PRO A 26 -9.03 2.56 2.01
N THR A 27 -8.49 3.59 1.35
CA THR A 27 -8.81 3.92 -0.04
C THR A 27 -7.64 3.54 -0.93
N ARG A 28 -7.91 3.27 -2.22
CA ARG A 28 -6.84 2.95 -3.18
C ARG A 28 -5.79 4.07 -3.24
N GLU A 29 -6.22 5.31 -3.16
CA GLU A 29 -5.34 6.48 -3.19
C GLU A 29 -4.45 6.55 -1.94
N MET A 30 -4.99 6.29 -0.74
CA MET A 30 -4.20 6.24 0.49
C MET A 30 -3.13 5.15 0.42
N LEU A 31 -3.50 3.95 -0.04
CA LEU A 31 -2.56 2.85 -0.22
C LEU A 31 -1.48 3.21 -1.24
N GLN A 32 -1.86 3.85 -2.34
CA GLN A 32 -0.90 4.29 -3.36
C GLN A 32 0.05 5.35 -2.82
N ASN A 33 -0.45 6.39 -2.15
CA ASN A 33 0.35 7.47 -1.59
C ASN A 33 1.33 6.94 -0.53
N PHE A 34 0.88 6.04 0.34
CA PHE A 34 1.74 5.40 1.33
C PHE A 34 2.76 4.45 0.69
N THR A 35 2.35 3.68 -0.31
CA THR A 35 3.29 2.82 -1.03
C THR A 35 4.38 3.66 -1.71
N LEU A 36 4.04 4.81 -2.30
CA LEU A 36 5.01 5.72 -2.88
C LEU A 36 6.00 6.25 -1.84
N SER A 37 5.56 6.58 -0.62
CA SER A 37 6.46 7.09 0.42
C SER A 37 7.46 6.04 0.92
N ILE A 38 7.04 4.77 1.07
CA ILE A 38 7.94 3.70 1.54
C ILE A 38 8.81 3.11 0.43
N THR A 39 8.49 3.37 -0.84
CA THR A 39 9.23 2.85 -2.02
C THR A 39 10.12 3.87 -2.70
N GLN A 40 10.00 5.15 -2.35
CA GLN A 40 10.92 6.20 -2.77
C GLN A 40 12.21 6.11 -1.94
N THR A 41 13.10 5.21 -2.32
CA THR A 41 14.49 5.24 -1.86
C THR A 41 15.36 5.91 -2.92
N ASN A 42 16.04 7.00 -2.56
CA ASN A 42 16.99 7.73 -3.40
C ASN A 42 16.43 8.28 -4.72
N GLY A 43 15.16 8.69 -4.73
CA GLY A 43 14.52 9.31 -5.91
C GLY A 43 14.07 8.33 -6.99
N GLU A 44 14.27 7.02 -6.81
CA GLU A 44 13.78 5.99 -7.72
C GLU A 44 12.44 5.42 -7.23
N GLN A 45 11.47 5.33 -8.14
CA GLN A 45 10.22 4.64 -7.89
C GLN A 45 10.42 3.12 -8.02
N LEU A 46 10.48 2.40 -6.89
CA LEU A 46 10.74 0.97 -6.88
C LEU A 46 9.54 0.08 -7.28
N VAL A 47 8.33 0.64 -7.29
CA VAL A 47 7.10 -0.11 -7.62
C VAL A 47 6.38 0.48 -8.84
N GLY A 48 5.85 -0.41 -9.69
CA GLY A 48 5.01 0.01 -10.80
C GLY A 48 3.60 0.40 -10.35
N LYS A 49 2.89 1.18 -11.19
CA LYS A 49 1.51 1.64 -10.95
C LYS A 49 0.52 0.51 -10.65
N SER A 50 0.77 -0.70 -11.16
CA SER A 50 -0.09 -1.87 -10.96
C SER A 50 0.14 -2.60 -9.64
N TRP A 51 1.13 -2.21 -8.83
CA TRP A 51 1.48 -2.93 -7.61
C TRP A 51 0.36 -2.87 -6.57
N VAL A 52 -0.24 -1.71 -6.35
CA VAL A 52 -1.36 -1.54 -5.40
C VAL A 52 -2.54 -2.45 -5.77
N THR A 53 -2.83 -2.60 -7.06
CA THR A 53 -3.86 -3.52 -7.55
C THR A 53 -3.49 -4.98 -7.26
N GLN A 54 -2.22 -5.37 -7.42
CA GLN A 54 -1.78 -6.72 -7.06
C GLN A 54 -1.85 -6.97 -5.55
N PHE A 55 -1.49 -5.98 -4.75
CA PHE A 55 -1.54 -6.05 -3.29
C PHE A 55 -2.98 -6.23 -2.79
N ILE A 56 -3.91 -5.38 -3.25
CA ILE A 56 -5.33 -5.49 -2.90
C ILE A 56 -5.88 -6.88 -3.28
N ASN A 57 -5.54 -7.38 -4.48
CA ASN A 57 -5.97 -8.70 -4.93
C ASN A 57 -5.33 -9.84 -4.13
N HIS A 58 -4.08 -9.69 -3.69
CA HIS A 58 -3.36 -10.75 -2.97
C HIS A 58 -3.83 -10.87 -1.52
N TYR A 59 -4.07 -9.74 -0.85
CA TYR A 59 -4.44 -9.69 0.56
C TYR A 59 -5.96 -9.52 0.78
N ASN A 60 -6.75 -9.51 -0.30
CA ASN A 60 -8.19 -9.30 -0.29
C ASN A 60 -8.60 -8.09 0.58
N VAL A 61 -7.86 -6.98 0.43
CA VAL A 61 -8.10 -5.76 1.22
C VAL A 61 -9.42 -5.15 0.78
N GLU A 62 -10.35 -5.01 1.74
CA GLU A 62 -11.58 -4.28 1.51
C GLU A 62 -11.28 -2.78 1.44
N ILE A 63 -11.40 -2.21 0.24
CA ILE A 63 -11.20 -0.77 0.00
C ILE A 63 -12.53 -0.09 -0.30
N THR A 64 -12.69 1.14 0.18
CA THR A 64 -13.83 1.98 -0.23
C THR A 64 -13.59 2.56 -1.63
N PRO A 65 -14.56 2.44 -2.55
CA PRO A 65 -14.54 3.21 -3.80
C PRO A 65 -14.82 4.69 -3.49
N HIS A 66 -13.98 5.58 -3.99
CA HIS A 66 -14.26 7.01 -4.07
C HIS A 66 -14.27 7.43 -5.53
#